data_AF-A0A534ZJB7-F1
#
_entry.id   AF-A0A534ZJB7-F1
#
_cell.length_a   1.000
_cell.length_b   1.000
_cell.length_c   1.000
_cell.angle_alpha   90.00
_cell.angle_beta   90.00
_cell.angle_gamma   90.00
#
_symmetry.space_group_name_H-M   'P 1'
#
loop_
_entity.id
_entity.type
_entity.pdbx_description
1 polymer ?
#
loop_
_entity_poly.entity_id
_entity_poly.type
_entity_poly.pdbx_seq_one_letter_code
_entity_poly.pdbx_strand_id
1 'polypeptide(L)'
;MRFDNPALLDVAYLELYYGHGIVRRRGVNAMPGEGFDQPRTVDAGVGCSLLIRADALRRVGLFDESYFAYHEEVDWCVRARKAGFEIVYQPLSRVSHHGSKSTEPSRKPVHVEPRATDGPQLPNPMPLPWNPVRVYLGARNTVRFMRAHGNVWRKLYFVGSSLYALPLELLAVILDREEDFKIGAFSYRRALGLYCDRVAGAAPSGRSRWQSLRALARVLRAFPADVRRVHREGRATQVVECVRGLWDGVLDRPLPLERLGLR
;
A
#
# COMPACT_ATOMS: atom_id res chain seq x y z
N MET A 1 9.75 -0.60 13.17
CA MET A 1 10.14 -0.93 14.54
C MET A 1 11.11 0.11 15.12
N ARG A 2 10.79 0.62 16.31
CA ARG A 2 11.67 1.42 17.18
C ARG A 2 12.29 0.47 18.22
N PHE A 3 13.48 -0.05 17.95
CA PHE A 3 14.17 -0.98 18.86
C PHE A 3 14.54 -0.33 20.21
N ASP A 4 14.58 0.99 20.23
CA ASP A 4 14.74 1.85 21.40
C ASP A 4 13.56 1.81 22.37
N ASN A 5 12.37 1.40 21.94
CA ASN A 5 11.19 1.29 22.79
C ASN A 5 10.46 -0.06 22.58
N PRO A 6 10.84 -1.12 23.30
CA PRO A 6 10.25 -2.46 23.15
C PRO A 6 8.80 -2.57 23.65
N ALA A 7 8.29 -1.55 24.36
CA ALA A 7 6.89 -1.52 24.77
C ALA A 7 5.95 -1.11 23.62
N LEU A 8 6.48 -0.42 22.60
CA LEU A 8 5.75 0.06 21.44
C LEU A 8 5.46 -1.08 20.46
N LEU A 9 4.20 -1.27 20.08
CA LEU A 9 3.81 -2.24 19.07
C LEU A 9 4.13 -1.71 17.66
N ASP A 10 4.78 -2.52 16.82
CA ASP A 10 4.91 -2.22 15.38
C ASP A 10 3.57 -2.45 14.66
N VAL A 11 2.89 -3.54 15.02
CA VAL A 11 1.53 -3.90 14.62
C VAL A 11 0.99 -4.94 15.62
N ALA A 12 -0.31 -4.85 15.95
CA ALA A 12 -0.99 -5.82 16.81
C ALA A 12 -1.61 -6.96 15.98
N TYR A 13 -2.45 -6.61 15.01
CA TYR A 13 -3.16 -7.57 14.15
C TYR A 13 -3.64 -6.91 12.85
N LEU A 14 -4.25 -7.69 11.97
CA LEU A 14 -4.77 -7.25 10.68
C LEU A 14 -6.31 -7.31 10.65
N GLU A 15 -6.92 -6.26 10.13
CA GLU A 15 -8.35 -6.19 9.80
C GLU A 15 -8.53 -6.19 8.28
N LEU A 16 -9.53 -6.91 7.76
CA LEU A 16 -9.80 -6.96 6.33
C LEU A 16 -10.60 -5.72 5.90
N TYR A 17 -10.02 -4.94 4.99
CA TYR A 17 -10.58 -3.67 4.52
C TYR A 17 -11.11 -3.73 3.08
N TYR A 18 -10.57 -4.63 2.24
CA TYR A 18 -10.96 -4.82 0.82
C TYR A 18 -10.88 -3.55 -0.07
N GLY A 19 -10.20 -2.49 0.38
CA GLY A 19 -9.98 -1.25 -0.38
C GLY A 19 -8.58 -1.17 -0.99
N HIS A 20 -8.09 0.06 -1.22
CA HIS A 20 -6.68 0.28 -1.56
C HIS A 20 -5.81 -0.13 -0.35
N GLY A 21 -5.20 -1.32 -0.47
CA GLY A 21 -4.75 -2.12 0.67
C GLY A 21 -5.86 -3.03 1.18
N ILE A 22 -5.73 -4.34 0.96
CA ILE A 22 -6.75 -5.32 1.38
C ILE A 22 -6.83 -5.48 2.89
N VAL A 23 -5.76 -5.13 3.60
CA VAL A 23 -5.64 -5.21 5.05
C VAL A 23 -5.33 -3.85 5.66
N ARG A 24 -5.92 -3.58 6.81
CA ARG A 24 -5.56 -2.47 7.68
C ARG A 24 -4.79 -3.03 8.87
N ARG A 25 -3.60 -2.48 9.10
CA ARG A 25 -2.81 -2.79 10.30
C ARG A 25 -3.40 -2.05 11.50
N ARG A 26 -3.60 -2.76 12.61
CA ARG A 26 -4.12 -2.19 13.87
C ARG A 26 -3.05 -2.23 14.94
N GLY A 27 -3.12 -1.30 15.90
CA GLY A 27 -2.12 -1.16 16.95
C GLY A 27 -0.74 -0.74 16.44
N VAL A 28 -0.68 -0.05 15.30
CA VAL A 28 0.57 0.47 14.75
C VAL A 28 1.07 1.60 15.63
N ASN A 29 2.28 1.47 16.14
CA ASN A 29 2.90 2.36 17.12
C ASN A 29 2.06 2.54 18.39
N ALA A 30 1.28 1.52 18.78
CA ALA A 30 0.48 1.59 19.99
C ALA A 30 1.34 1.33 21.24
N MET A 31 1.08 2.10 22.30
CA MET A 31 1.67 1.92 23.62
C MET A 31 0.79 1.04 24.53
N PRO A 32 1.35 0.46 25.62
CA PRO A 32 0.53 -0.18 26.64
C PRO A 32 -0.56 0.76 27.16
N GLY A 33 -1.79 0.27 27.27
CA GLY A 33 -2.95 1.04 27.71
C GLY A 33 -3.79 1.64 26.56
N GLU A 34 -3.35 1.59 25.30
CA GLU A 34 -4.09 2.15 24.15
C GLU A 34 -5.11 1.16 23.54
N GLY A 35 -5.55 0.16 24.30
CA GLY A 35 -6.63 -0.75 23.90
C GLY A 35 -6.18 -2.00 23.14
N PHE A 36 -4.90 -2.36 23.22
CA PHE A 36 -4.32 -3.56 22.59
C PHE A 36 -3.77 -4.58 23.59
N ASP A 37 -4.16 -4.47 24.87
CA ASP A 37 -3.66 -5.30 25.97
C ASP A 37 -4.56 -6.50 26.32
N GLN A 38 -5.63 -6.73 25.54
CA GLN A 38 -6.57 -7.84 25.76
C GLN A 38 -6.61 -8.78 24.55
N PRO A 39 -6.81 -10.10 24.76
CA PRO A 39 -7.07 -11.04 23.68
C PRO A 39 -8.36 -10.70 22.92
N ARG A 40 -8.34 -10.84 21.59
CA ARG A 40 -9.49 -10.51 20.74
C ARG A 40 -9.54 -11.41 19.51
N THR A 41 -10.75 -11.74 19.07
CA THR A 41 -10.97 -12.35 17.76
C THR A 41 -10.75 -11.28 16.68
N VAL A 42 -9.97 -11.61 15.65
CA VAL A 42 -9.53 -10.70 14.59
C VAL A 42 -9.72 -11.35 13.22
N ASP A 43 -9.56 -10.57 12.14
CA ASP A 43 -9.71 -11.14 10.80
C ASP A 43 -8.49 -11.94 10.34
N ALA A 44 -7.28 -11.46 10.67
CA ALA A 44 -6.01 -12.12 10.35
C ALA A 44 -4.90 -11.72 11.33
N GLY A 45 -3.97 -12.65 11.56
CA GLY A 45 -2.74 -12.39 12.30
C GLY A 45 -1.60 -11.90 11.39
N VAL A 46 -0.49 -11.49 12.00
CA VAL A 46 0.68 -11.00 11.27
C VAL A 46 1.65 -12.16 11.03
N GLY A 47 2.09 -12.37 9.78
CA GLY A 47 2.85 -13.56 9.37
C GLY A 47 4.08 -13.89 10.23
N CYS A 48 4.81 -12.88 10.69
CA CYS A 48 6.00 -13.06 11.54
C CYS A 48 5.71 -13.51 12.98
N SER A 49 4.44 -13.57 13.39
CA SER A 49 4.01 -13.95 14.74
C SER A 49 2.69 -14.74 14.68
N LEU A 50 2.69 -15.85 13.95
CA LEU A 50 1.56 -16.79 13.86
C LEU A 50 1.88 -18.13 14.52
N LEU A 51 0.96 -18.60 15.36
CA LEU A 51 0.92 -19.96 15.85
C LEU A 51 -0.36 -20.62 15.37
N ILE A 52 -0.24 -21.76 14.69
CA ILE A 52 -1.36 -22.45 14.05
C ILE A 52 -1.49 -23.85 14.63
N ARG A 53 -2.71 -24.23 15.03
CA ARG A 53 -2.99 -25.60 15.47
C ARG A 53 -2.76 -26.59 14.33
N ALA A 54 -2.16 -27.74 14.62
CA ALA A 54 -1.87 -28.76 13.61
C ALA A 54 -3.14 -29.30 12.92
N ASP A 55 -4.26 -29.41 13.65
CA ASP A 55 -5.55 -29.81 13.09
C ASP A 55 -6.13 -28.77 12.12
N ALA A 56 -5.96 -27.48 12.40
CA ALA A 56 -6.33 -26.41 11.50
C ALA A 56 -5.54 -26.47 10.19
N LEU A 57 -4.21 -26.71 10.24
CA LEU A 57 -3.40 -26.90 9.02
C LEU A 57 -3.87 -28.10 8.19
N ARG A 58 -4.17 -29.24 8.84
CA ARG A 58 -4.66 -30.44 8.12
C ARG A 58 -6.02 -30.21 7.48
N ARG A 59 -6.90 -29.44 8.12
CA ARG A 59 -8.27 -29.19 7.63
C ARG A 59 -8.35 -28.08 6.59
N VAL A 60 -7.56 -27.03 6.74
CA VAL A 60 -7.59 -25.82 5.88
C VAL A 60 -6.61 -25.93 4.70
N GLY A 61 -5.57 -26.75 4.86
CA GLY A 61 -4.43 -26.82 3.95
C GLY A 61 -3.31 -25.84 4.32
N LEU A 62 -2.20 -25.94 3.61
CA LEU A 62 -1.02 -25.07 3.78
C LEU A 62 -1.28 -23.66 3.20
N PHE A 63 -0.25 -22.81 3.25
CA PHE A 63 -0.23 -21.54 2.52
C PHE A 63 -0.27 -21.79 1.00
N ASP A 64 -0.94 -20.91 0.26
CA ASP A 64 -0.93 -20.98 -1.20
C ASP A 64 0.42 -20.46 -1.73
N GLU A 65 1.23 -21.37 -2.26
CA GLU A 65 2.61 -21.10 -2.71
C GLU A 65 2.68 -20.02 -3.80
N SER A 66 1.60 -19.77 -4.52
CA SER A 66 1.53 -18.70 -5.53
C SER A 66 1.66 -17.29 -4.95
N TYR A 67 1.44 -17.11 -3.65
CA TYR A 67 1.68 -15.82 -2.99
C TYR A 67 3.17 -15.53 -2.89
N PHE A 68 4.05 -16.53 -2.78
CA PHE A 68 5.51 -16.46 -2.57
C PHE A 68 5.94 -15.63 -1.32
N ALA A 69 5.52 -14.37 -1.22
CA ALA A 69 5.62 -13.51 -0.05
C ALA A 69 4.53 -12.41 -0.08
N TYR A 70 4.13 -11.96 1.10
CA TYR A 70 3.04 -11.01 1.38
C TYR A 70 1.63 -11.55 1.06
N HIS A 71 0.73 -11.51 2.05
CA HIS A 71 -0.68 -11.90 1.96
C HIS A 71 -0.96 -13.41 1.94
N GLU A 72 0.06 -14.27 1.95
CA GLU A 72 -0.09 -15.71 2.17
C GLU A 72 -0.80 -16.01 3.49
N GLU A 73 -0.46 -15.26 4.53
CA GLU A 73 -1.03 -15.41 5.86
C GLU A 73 -2.47 -14.90 5.91
N VAL A 74 -2.74 -13.83 5.14
CA VAL A 74 -4.08 -13.23 5.07
C VAL A 74 -5.04 -14.14 4.31
N ASP A 75 -4.61 -14.70 3.18
CA ASP A 75 -5.35 -15.74 2.45
C ASP A 75 -5.66 -16.93 3.37
N TRP A 76 -4.65 -17.44 4.08
CA TRP A 76 -4.82 -18.58 4.97
C TRP A 76 -5.81 -18.29 6.10
N CYS A 77 -5.72 -17.11 6.75
CA CYS A 77 -6.67 -16.70 7.79
C CYS A 77 -8.10 -16.63 7.27
N VAL A 78 -8.32 -16.14 6.04
CA VAL A 78 -9.65 -16.13 5.42
C VAL A 78 -10.16 -17.55 5.17
N ARG A 79 -9.32 -18.46 4.67
CA ARG A 79 -9.70 -19.87 4.49
C ARG A 79 -10.00 -20.56 5.82
N ALA A 80 -9.18 -20.33 6.84
CA ALA A 80 -9.37 -20.88 8.18
C ALA A 80 -10.71 -20.43 8.79
N ARG A 81 -11.04 -19.15 8.68
CA ARG A 81 -12.34 -18.62 9.11
C ARG A 81 -13.52 -19.24 8.36
N LYS A 82 -13.39 -19.43 7.04
CA LYS A 82 -14.41 -20.14 6.25
C LYS A 82 -14.56 -21.61 6.65
N ALA A 83 -13.51 -22.23 7.16
CA ALA A 83 -13.55 -23.58 7.74
C ALA A 83 -14.05 -23.62 9.20
N GLY A 84 -14.44 -22.48 9.77
CA GLY A 84 -14.99 -22.38 11.12
C GLY A 84 -13.95 -22.25 12.24
N PHE A 85 -12.68 -21.96 11.90
CA PHE A 85 -11.68 -21.61 12.91
C PHE A 85 -11.71 -20.11 13.24
N GLU A 86 -11.43 -19.78 14.49
CA GLU A 86 -11.24 -18.41 14.92
C GLU A 86 -9.77 -18.01 14.85
N ILE A 87 -9.51 -16.74 14.51
CA ILE A 87 -8.18 -16.14 14.59
C ILE A 87 -8.16 -15.21 15.79
N VAL A 88 -7.23 -15.43 16.71
CA VAL A 88 -7.16 -14.72 17.99
C VAL A 88 -5.84 -13.97 18.08
N TYR A 89 -5.93 -12.67 18.35
CA TYR A 89 -4.80 -11.86 18.78
C TYR A 89 -4.52 -12.11 20.27
N GLN A 90 -3.26 -12.38 20.62
CA GLN A 90 -2.81 -12.61 21.98
C GLN A 90 -1.73 -11.58 22.37
N PRO A 91 -2.06 -10.55 23.18
CA PRO A 91 -1.13 -9.47 23.55
C PRO A 91 0.13 -9.91 24.30
N LEU A 92 0.09 -11.08 24.94
CA LEU A 92 1.25 -11.66 25.63
C LEU A 92 2.24 -12.33 24.66
N SER A 93 1.82 -12.65 23.43
CA SER A 93 2.67 -13.23 22.40
C SER A 93 3.37 -12.11 21.62
N ARG A 94 4.56 -11.70 22.08
CA ARG A 94 5.34 -10.61 21.47
C ARG A 94 6.58 -11.14 20.76
N VAL A 95 6.77 -10.75 19.51
CA VAL A 95 7.95 -11.11 18.70
C VAL A 95 8.62 -9.85 18.18
N SER A 96 9.93 -9.73 18.37
CA SER A 96 10.75 -8.68 17.75
C SER A 96 11.08 -9.06 16.31
N HIS A 97 10.60 -8.27 15.35
CA HIS A 97 10.75 -8.56 13.93
C HIS A 97 11.62 -7.52 13.23
N HIS A 98 12.77 -7.95 12.72
CA HIS A 98 13.64 -7.14 11.87
C HIS A 98 13.08 -7.09 10.45
N GLY A 99 12.10 -6.20 10.22
CA GLY A 99 11.38 -6.11 8.95
C GLY A 99 12.28 -5.82 7.74
N SER A 100 11.83 -6.28 6.57
CA SER A 100 12.45 -6.03 5.25
C SER A 100 13.89 -6.53 5.05
N LYS A 101 14.42 -7.37 5.95
CA LYS A 101 15.76 -7.97 5.83
C LYS A 101 15.94 -8.82 4.58
N SER A 102 14.96 -9.66 4.25
CA SER A 102 14.99 -10.50 3.04
C SER A 102 14.93 -9.72 1.73
N THR A 103 14.55 -8.43 1.79
CA THR A 103 14.43 -7.54 0.64
C THR A 103 15.36 -6.32 0.76
N GLU A 104 16.32 -6.37 1.68
CA GLU A 104 17.30 -5.30 1.84
C GLU A 104 18.20 -5.31 0.59
N PRO A 105 18.32 -4.19 -0.14
CA PRO A 105 19.18 -4.15 -1.30
C PRO A 105 20.62 -4.45 -0.88
N SER A 106 21.31 -5.30 -1.65
CA SER A 106 22.71 -5.69 -1.42
C SER A 106 23.67 -4.49 -1.42
N ARG A 107 23.30 -3.41 -2.11
CA ARG A 107 23.89 -2.09 -1.96
C ARG A 107 23.04 -1.26 -1.01
N LYS A 108 23.66 -0.72 0.04
CA LYS A 108 23.06 0.37 0.83
C LYS A 108 22.62 1.47 -0.15
N PRO A 109 21.37 1.94 -0.11
CA PRO A 109 20.98 3.09 -0.91
C PRO A 109 21.99 4.21 -0.61
N VAL A 110 22.49 4.85 -1.67
CA VAL A 110 23.36 6.02 -1.51
C VAL A 110 22.62 6.98 -0.57
N HIS A 111 23.26 7.38 0.52
CA HIS A 111 22.71 8.43 1.37
C HIS A 111 22.60 9.67 0.48
N VAL A 112 21.39 9.98 0.02
CA VAL A 112 21.13 11.26 -0.62
C VAL A 112 21.07 12.25 0.54
N GLU A 113 22.15 13.00 0.73
CA GLU A 113 22.13 14.20 1.56
C GLU A 113 20.92 15.04 1.12
N PRO A 114 19.98 15.35 2.04
CA PRO A 114 18.86 16.24 1.72
C PRO A 114 19.41 17.52 1.10
N ARG A 115 18.86 17.93 -0.06
CA ARG A 115 19.24 19.22 -0.64
C ARG A 115 18.68 20.30 0.28
N ALA A 116 19.45 21.36 0.51
CA ALA A 116 19.15 22.46 1.43
C ALA A 116 17.85 23.27 1.14
N THR A 117 16.97 22.78 0.28
CA THR A 117 15.65 23.33 -0.04
C THR A 117 14.50 22.66 0.71
N ASP A 118 14.78 21.61 1.48
CA ASP A 118 13.76 20.86 2.20
C ASP A 118 13.38 21.61 3.48
N GLY A 119 12.10 22.00 3.60
CA GLY A 119 11.55 22.65 4.79
C GLY A 119 11.69 21.80 6.07
N PRO A 120 11.16 22.27 7.22
CA PRO A 120 11.32 21.60 8.50
C PRO A 120 10.83 20.14 8.42
N GLN A 121 11.77 19.20 8.56
CA GLN A 121 11.52 17.77 8.53
C GLN A 121 10.89 17.32 9.86
N LEU A 122 9.94 16.37 9.81
CA LEU A 122 9.51 15.64 11.01
C LEU A 122 10.75 15.00 11.67
N PRO A 123 10.91 15.00 13.00
CA PRO A 123 12.10 14.45 13.63
C PRO A 123 12.31 12.98 13.23
N ASN A 124 13.45 12.69 12.62
CA ASN A 124 13.90 11.37 12.14
C ASN A 124 13.00 10.72 11.07
N PRO A 125 12.75 11.34 9.92
CA PRO A 125 12.04 10.70 8.84
C PRO A 125 12.97 9.65 8.22
N MET A 126 12.77 8.38 8.54
CA MET A 126 13.40 7.34 7.74
C MET A 126 12.72 7.34 6.37
N PRO A 127 13.44 7.55 5.26
CA PRO A 127 12.86 7.33 3.94
C PRO A 127 12.35 5.89 3.92
N LEU A 128 11.05 5.69 3.66
CA LEU A 128 10.52 4.37 3.37
C LEU A 128 11.34 3.85 2.19
N PRO A 129 12.20 2.83 2.36
CA PRO A 129 12.99 2.36 1.23
C PRO A 129 11.99 1.75 0.26
N TRP A 130 11.79 2.45 -0.86
CA TRP A 130 10.97 1.93 -1.93
C TRP A 130 11.63 0.64 -2.42
N ASN A 131 10.84 -0.43 -2.46
CA ASN A 131 11.29 -1.73 -2.90
C ASN A 131 10.33 -2.21 -4.01
N PRO A 132 10.78 -2.26 -5.28
CA PRO A 132 9.93 -2.62 -6.41
C PRO A 132 9.31 -4.00 -6.26
N VAL A 133 10.04 -4.94 -5.65
CA VAL A 133 9.62 -6.33 -5.42
C VAL A 133 8.45 -6.37 -4.46
N ARG A 134 8.58 -5.70 -3.32
CA ARG A 134 7.53 -5.63 -2.30
C ARG A 134 6.27 -4.98 -2.87
N VAL A 135 6.44 -3.91 -3.66
CA VAL A 135 5.32 -3.22 -4.31
C VAL A 135 4.63 -4.14 -5.33
N TYR A 136 5.40 -4.81 -6.19
CA TYR A 136 4.89 -5.76 -7.16
C TYR A 136 4.14 -6.92 -6.49
N LEU A 137 4.79 -7.63 -5.57
CA LEU A 137 4.20 -8.78 -4.88
C LEU A 137 2.96 -8.36 -4.10
N GLY A 138 2.99 -7.20 -3.43
CA GLY A 138 1.85 -6.64 -2.74
C GLY A 138 0.65 -6.35 -3.67
N ALA A 139 0.90 -5.73 -4.82
CA ALA A 139 -0.14 -5.42 -5.82
C ALA A 139 -0.72 -6.69 -6.47
N ARG A 140 0.15 -7.59 -6.95
CA ARG A 140 -0.22 -8.87 -7.55
C ARG A 140 -1.06 -9.70 -6.58
N ASN A 141 -0.58 -9.87 -5.35
CA ASN A 141 -1.24 -10.71 -4.35
C ASN A 141 -2.56 -10.09 -3.86
N THR A 142 -2.65 -8.75 -3.86
CA THR A 142 -3.93 -8.05 -3.66
C THR A 142 -4.96 -8.42 -4.73
N VAL A 143 -4.60 -8.37 -6.02
CA VAL A 143 -5.51 -8.76 -7.10
C VAL A 143 -5.92 -10.23 -6.96
N ARG A 144 -4.96 -11.11 -6.68
CA ARG A 144 -5.21 -12.54 -6.47
C ARG A 144 -6.18 -12.78 -5.33
N PHE A 145 -5.96 -12.15 -4.18
CA PHE A 145 -6.85 -12.19 -3.03
C PHE A 145 -8.26 -11.68 -3.36
N MET A 146 -8.36 -10.56 -4.09
CA MET A 146 -9.64 -10.01 -4.51
C MET A 146 -10.40 -10.95 -5.46
N ARG A 147 -9.70 -11.69 -6.34
CA ARG A 147 -10.31 -12.71 -7.20
C ARG A 147 -10.85 -13.87 -6.37
N ALA A 148 -10.07 -14.36 -5.41
CA ALA A 148 -10.39 -15.52 -4.58
C ALA A 148 -11.46 -15.25 -3.50
N HIS A 149 -11.53 -14.03 -2.97
CA HIS A 149 -12.33 -13.74 -1.77
C HIS A 149 -13.24 -12.51 -1.88
N GLY A 150 -13.09 -11.69 -2.92
CA GLY A 150 -13.95 -10.54 -3.18
C GLY A 150 -15.27 -10.95 -3.85
N ASN A 151 -16.39 -10.57 -3.24
CA ASN A 151 -17.68 -10.53 -3.93
C ASN A 151 -17.74 -9.32 -4.89
N VAL A 152 -18.81 -9.19 -5.68
CA VAL A 152 -18.93 -8.12 -6.68
C VAL A 152 -18.80 -6.72 -6.06
N TRP A 153 -19.40 -6.48 -4.89
CA TRP A 153 -19.34 -5.20 -4.20
C TRP A 153 -17.96 -4.87 -3.66
N ARG A 154 -17.26 -5.85 -3.08
CA ARG A 154 -15.87 -5.71 -2.63
C ARG A 154 -14.93 -5.44 -3.80
N LYS A 155 -15.15 -6.10 -4.95
CA LYS A 155 -14.38 -5.85 -6.18
C LYS A 155 -14.61 -4.43 -6.71
N LEU A 156 -15.86 -3.97 -6.77
CA LEU A 156 -16.18 -2.60 -7.16
C LEU A 156 -15.58 -1.58 -6.19
N TYR A 157 -15.66 -1.83 -4.89
CA TYR A 157 -15.05 -0.99 -3.87
C TYR A 157 -13.51 -0.97 -3.99
N PHE A 158 -12.88 -2.11 -4.23
CA PHE A 158 -11.44 -2.21 -4.47
C PHE A 158 -11.01 -1.39 -5.69
N VAL A 159 -11.73 -1.51 -6.81
CA VAL A 159 -11.46 -0.71 -8.02
C VAL A 159 -11.66 0.78 -7.74
N GLY A 160 -12.79 1.16 -7.15
CA GLY A 160 -13.08 2.57 -6.84
C GLY A 160 -12.09 3.18 -5.86
N SER A 161 -11.70 2.45 -4.81
CA SER A 161 -10.71 2.92 -3.82
C SER A 161 -9.29 2.93 -4.37
N SER A 162 -8.93 2.02 -5.27
CA SER A 162 -7.63 2.02 -5.96
C SER A 162 -7.53 3.13 -7.02
N LEU A 163 -8.66 3.53 -7.62
CA LEU A 163 -8.79 4.69 -8.50
C LEU A 163 -8.94 6.02 -7.75
N TYR A 164 -9.40 6.00 -6.49
CA TYR A 164 -8.94 6.94 -5.47
C TYR A 164 -7.49 6.55 -5.14
N ALA A 165 -6.90 6.60 -3.95
CA ALA A 165 -5.47 6.25 -3.75
C ALA A 165 -4.49 6.66 -4.89
N LEU A 166 -4.23 5.82 -5.92
CA LEU A 166 -3.33 6.05 -7.08
C LEU A 166 -3.27 7.50 -7.62
N PRO A 167 -4.37 8.24 -7.88
CA PRO A 167 -4.26 9.62 -8.31
C PRO A 167 -3.62 10.51 -7.27
N LEU A 168 -3.69 10.27 -5.97
CA LEU A 168 -3.06 11.17 -5.01
C LEU A 168 -1.54 11.06 -5.02
N GLU A 169 -0.98 9.84 -4.98
CA GLU A 169 0.47 9.65 -5.13
C GLU A 169 0.93 10.09 -6.52
N LEU A 170 0.19 9.72 -7.57
CA LEU A 170 0.52 10.07 -8.94
C LEU A 170 0.38 11.59 -9.19
N LEU A 171 -0.62 12.25 -8.61
CA LEU A 171 -0.74 13.71 -8.67
C LEU A 171 0.38 14.38 -7.87
N ALA A 172 0.83 13.82 -6.76
CA ALA A 172 1.98 14.35 -6.03
C ALA A 172 3.24 14.32 -6.91
N VAL A 173 3.50 13.21 -7.63
CA VAL A 173 4.62 13.12 -8.57
C VAL A 173 4.43 14.04 -9.78
N ILE A 174 3.24 14.07 -10.39
CA ILE A 174 2.94 14.93 -11.54
C ILE A 174 3.08 16.42 -11.21
N LEU A 175 2.71 16.81 -9.98
CA LEU A 175 2.76 18.18 -9.49
C LEU A 175 4.08 18.55 -8.82
N ASP A 176 5.04 17.63 -8.71
CA ASP A 176 6.32 17.85 -8.02
C ASP A 176 6.11 18.22 -6.53
N ARG A 177 5.16 17.56 -5.87
CA ARG A 177 4.72 17.78 -4.46
C ARG A 177 4.84 16.53 -3.61
N GLU A 178 5.85 15.71 -3.89
CA GLU A 178 6.09 14.44 -3.19
C GLU A 178 6.33 14.66 -1.68
N GLU A 179 6.99 15.76 -1.32
CA GLU A 179 7.25 16.12 0.09
C GLU A 179 5.97 16.49 0.86
N ASP A 180 5.05 17.23 0.23
CA ASP A 180 3.74 17.55 0.83
C ASP A 180 2.95 16.26 1.15
N PHE A 181 3.09 15.22 0.32
CA PHE A 181 2.43 13.93 0.52
C PHE A 181 3.04 13.14 1.68
N LYS A 182 4.37 13.11 1.80
CA LYS A 182 5.08 12.38 2.87
C LYS A 182 4.74 12.87 4.28
N ILE A 183 4.46 14.17 4.44
CA ILE A 183 4.09 14.78 5.73
C ILE A 183 2.57 14.82 5.97
N GLY A 184 1.76 14.22 5.08
CA GLY A 184 0.29 14.20 5.20
C GLY A 184 -0.40 15.53 4.92
N ALA A 185 0.31 16.53 4.40
CA ALA A 185 -0.23 17.85 4.05
C ALA A 185 -0.89 17.87 2.65
N PHE A 186 -0.74 16.78 1.89
CA PHE A 186 -1.32 16.58 0.56
C PHE A 186 -2.62 15.79 0.64
N SER A 187 -3.71 16.40 0.18
CA SER A 187 -5.05 15.78 0.15
C SER A 187 -5.63 15.84 -1.25
N TYR A 188 -6.63 15.00 -1.53
CA TYR A 188 -7.34 15.00 -2.82
C TYR A 188 -7.87 16.38 -3.22
N ARG A 189 -8.43 17.13 -2.26
CA ARG A 189 -8.95 18.48 -2.52
C ARG A 189 -7.83 19.42 -2.97
N ARG A 190 -6.67 19.36 -2.31
CA ARG A 190 -5.50 20.19 -2.63
C ARG A 190 -4.85 19.76 -3.94
N ALA A 191 -4.64 18.46 -4.15
CA ALA A 191 -4.05 17.89 -5.35
C ALA A 191 -4.90 18.18 -6.59
N LEU A 192 -6.21 17.92 -6.53
CA LEU A 192 -7.12 18.23 -7.62
C LEU A 192 -7.25 19.73 -7.86
N GLY A 193 -7.21 20.57 -6.82
CA GLY A 193 -7.19 22.03 -6.96
C GLY A 193 -5.97 22.49 -7.75
N LEU A 194 -4.77 22.14 -7.28
CA LEU A 194 -3.50 22.49 -7.93
C LEU A 194 -3.40 21.94 -9.35
N TYR A 195 -3.82 20.71 -9.57
CA TYR A 195 -3.82 20.09 -10.90
C TYR A 195 -4.82 20.77 -11.84
N CYS A 196 -6.04 21.04 -11.38
CA CYS A 196 -7.04 21.76 -12.17
C CYS A 196 -6.56 23.18 -12.50
N ASP A 197 -5.98 23.91 -11.55
CA ASP A 197 -5.51 25.27 -11.76
C ASP A 197 -4.35 25.32 -12.77
N ARG A 198 -3.42 24.35 -12.67
CA ARG A 198 -2.35 24.14 -13.66
C ARG A 198 -2.89 23.86 -15.06
N VAL A 199 -3.86 22.96 -15.18
CA VAL A 199 -4.46 22.57 -16.48
C VAL A 199 -5.39 23.67 -17.03
N ALA A 200 -5.99 24.48 -16.15
CA ALA A 200 -6.91 25.54 -16.52
C ALA A 200 -6.24 26.90 -16.79
N GLY A 201 -5.03 27.13 -16.28
CA GLY A 201 -4.26 28.38 -16.48
C GLY A 201 -4.71 29.58 -15.64
N ALA A 202 -5.51 29.38 -14.57
CA ALA A 202 -6.12 30.35 -13.63
C ALA A 202 -6.87 31.57 -14.27
N ALA A 203 -8.09 31.97 -13.85
CA ALA A 203 -8.56 32.27 -12.51
C ALA A 203 -10.00 31.75 -12.24
N PRO A 204 -10.43 31.64 -10.97
CA PRO A 204 -11.78 31.23 -10.61
C PRO A 204 -12.74 32.43 -10.66
N SER A 205 -13.46 32.60 -11.76
CA SER A 205 -14.63 33.48 -11.80
C SER A 205 -15.85 32.74 -12.36
N GLY A 206 -16.90 32.70 -11.53
CA GLY A 206 -18.28 32.32 -11.88
C GLY A 206 -18.47 31.00 -12.66
N ARG A 207 -18.51 29.86 -11.95
CA ARG A 207 -18.66 28.53 -12.59
C ARG A 207 -20.05 28.32 -13.21
N SER A 208 -20.11 28.34 -14.54
CA SER A 208 -21.18 27.70 -15.33
C SER A 208 -21.00 26.17 -15.36
N ARG A 209 -22.09 25.39 -15.35
CA ARG A 209 -22.08 23.91 -15.47
C ARG A 209 -21.27 23.42 -16.67
N TRP A 210 -21.26 24.19 -17.77
CA TRP A 210 -20.50 23.90 -18.99
C TRP A 210 -18.99 24.12 -18.86
N GLN A 211 -18.57 25.08 -18.03
CA GLN A 211 -17.14 25.30 -17.74
C GLN A 211 -16.57 24.16 -16.90
N SER A 212 -17.37 23.58 -16.00
CA SER A 212 -16.98 22.42 -15.18
C SER A 212 -16.78 21.16 -16.04
N LEU A 213 -17.64 20.92 -17.03
CA LEU A 213 -17.47 19.82 -18.00
C LEU A 213 -16.25 20.02 -18.90
N ARG A 214 -15.99 21.24 -19.36
CA ARG A 214 -14.78 21.56 -20.15
C ARG A 214 -13.50 21.39 -19.33
N ALA A 215 -13.51 21.77 -18.05
CA ALA A 215 -12.39 21.55 -17.13
C ALA A 215 -12.14 20.05 -16.92
N LEU A 216 -13.18 19.26 -16.68
CA LEU A 216 -13.07 17.80 -16.55
C LEU A 216 -12.52 17.15 -17.82
N ALA A 217 -13.02 17.55 -19.00
CA ALA A 217 -12.52 17.04 -20.28
C ALA A 217 -11.06 17.41 -20.56
N ARG A 218 -10.58 18.57 -20.08
CA ARG A 218 -9.16 18.94 -20.15
C ARG A 218 -8.32 18.12 -19.18
N VAL A 219 -8.78 17.92 -17.95
CA VAL A 219 -8.13 17.06 -16.95
C VAL A 219 -7.94 15.64 -17.50
N LEU A 220 -9.01 15.04 -18.05
CA LEU A 220 -8.96 13.69 -18.64
C LEU A 220 -8.03 13.60 -19.86
N ARG A 221 -7.81 14.69 -20.61
CA ARG A 221 -6.86 14.74 -21.72
C ARG A 221 -5.41 14.99 -21.28
N ALA A 222 -5.21 15.90 -20.33
CA ALA A 222 -3.89 16.28 -19.84
C ALA A 222 -3.25 15.15 -19.00
N PHE A 223 -4.06 14.45 -18.20
CA PHE A 223 -3.56 13.48 -17.24
C PHE A 223 -2.77 12.33 -17.87
N PRO A 224 -3.25 11.64 -18.93
CA PRO A 224 -2.45 10.63 -19.61
C PRO A 224 -1.15 11.17 -20.25
N ALA A 225 -1.12 12.44 -20.66
CA ALA A 225 0.07 13.05 -21.22
C ALA A 225 1.12 13.37 -20.14
N ASP A 226 0.68 13.93 -19.01
CA ASP A 226 1.53 14.21 -17.85
C ASP A 226 2.08 12.91 -17.26
N VAL A 227 1.26 11.87 -17.13
CA VAL A 227 1.72 10.52 -16.73
C VAL A 227 2.81 10.01 -17.67
N ARG A 228 2.60 10.11 -18.99
CA ARG A 228 3.60 9.70 -20.00
C ARG A 228 4.88 10.53 -19.97
N ARG A 229 4.81 11.82 -19.61
CA ARG A 229 5.98 12.69 -19.44
C ARG A 229 6.80 12.25 -18.25
N VAL A 230 6.17 12.19 -17.07
CA VAL A 230 6.81 11.77 -15.81
C VAL A 230 7.37 10.35 -15.90
N HIS A 231 6.72 9.46 -16.65
CA HIS A 231 7.24 8.14 -16.95
C HIS A 231 8.55 8.17 -17.74
N ARG A 232 8.63 8.98 -18.81
CA ARG A 232 9.85 9.15 -19.61
C ARG A 232 11.01 9.74 -18.81
N GLU A 233 10.70 10.57 -17.82
CA GLU A 233 11.67 11.16 -16.90
C GLU A 233 12.12 10.19 -15.79
N GLY A 234 11.59 8.95 -15.75
CA GLY A 234 11.92 7.95 -14.73
C GLY A 234 11.34 8.21 -13.34
N ARG A 235 10.59 9.31 -13.18
CA ARG A 235 10.07 9.77 -11.89
C ARG A 235 8.86 8.97 -11.39
N ALA A 236 8.12 8.32 -12.29
CA ALA A 236 6.96 7.49 -11.96
C ALA A 236 7.29 5.99 -11.86
N THR A 237 8.57 5.59 -11.78
CA THR A 237 8.97 4.17 -11.79
C THR A 237 8.20 3.34 -10.76
N GLN A 238 7.97 3.90 -9.57
CA GLN A 238 7.20 3.24 -8.51
C GLN A 238 5.74 2.98 -8.88
N VAL A 239 5.09 3.95 -9.52
CA VAL A 239 3.71 3.86 -9.98
C VAL A 239 3.61 2.88 -11.16
N VAL A 240 4.60 2.89 -12.05
CA VAL A 240 4.66 1.99 -13.20
C VAL A 240 4.76 0.53 -12.75
N GLU A 241 5.64 0.23 -11.80
CA GLU A 241 5.78 -1.12 -11.25
C GLU A 241 4.52 -1.56 -10.49
N CYS A 242 3.85 -0.64 -9.78
CA CYS A 242 2.55 -0.91 -9.14
C CYS A 242 1.47 -1.24 -10.18
N VAL A 243 1.33 -0.41 -11.22
CA VAL A 243 0.33 -0.60 -12.30
C VAL A 243 0.64 -1.85 -13.12
N ARG A 244 1.91 -2.13 -13.43
CA ARG A 244 2.35 -3.37 -14.09
C ARG A 244 2.00 -4.58 -13.24
N GLY A 245 2.29 -4.55 -11.94
CA GLY A 245 1.91 -5.63 -11.02
C GLY A 245 0.41 -5.90 -10.97
N LEU A 246 -0.42 -4.84 -11.03
CA LEU A 246 -1.87 -4.98 -11.19
C LEU A 246 -2.24 -5.61 -12.53
N TRP A 247 -1.63 -5.17 -13.64
CA TRP A 247 -1.93 -5.67 -14.97
C TRP A 247 -1.53 -7.14 -15.17
N ASP A 248 -0.34 -7.50 -14.69
CA ASP A 248 0.23 -8.83 -14.72
C ASP A 248 -0.57 -9.81 -13.86
N GLY A 249 -1.04 -9.37 -12.68
CA GLY A 249 -1.95 -10.15 -11.82
C GLY A 249 -3.37 -10.32 -12.39
N VAL A 250 -3.80 -9.42 -13.27
CA VAL A 250 -5.08 -9.54 -14.01
C VAL A 250 -4.94 -10.51 -15.18
N LEU A 251 -3.81 -10.48 -15.90
CA LEU A 251 -3.60 -11.26 -17.12
C LEU A 251 -2.76 -12.53 -16.94
N ASP A 252 -2.45 -12.92 -15.70
CA ASP A 252 -1.69 -14.12 -15.34
C ASP A 252 -0.32 -14.22 -16.04
N ARG A 253 0.33 -13.06 -16.23
CA ARG A 253 1.66 -12.98 -16.86
C ARG A 253 2.71 -12.79 -15.76
N PRO A 254 3.74 -13.65 -15.64
CA PRO A 254 4.80 -13.44 -14.66
C PRO A 254 5.66 -12.22 -15.05
N LEU A 255 6.01 -11.40 -14.06
CA LEU A 255 6.95 -10.29 -14.24
C LEU A 255 8.34 -10.87 -14.61
N PRO A 256 9.12 -10.24 -15.51
CA PRO A 256 10.49 -10.65 -15.77
C PRO A 256 11.40 -10.27 -14.59
N LEU A 257 11.29 -11.01 -13.47
CA LEU A 257 11.98 -10.75 -12.19
C LEU A 257 13.50 -10.68 -12.32
N GLU A 258 14.08 -11.40 -13.28
CA GLU A 258 15.51 -11.37 -13.62
C GLU A 258 15.99 -9.94 -13.95
N ARG A 259 15.16 -9.12 -14.60
CA ARG A 259 15.49 -7.72 -14.94
C ARG A 259 15.56 -6.81 -13.71
N LEU A 260 14.97 -7.22 -12.60
CA LEU A 260 15.00 -6.51 -11.32
C LEU A 260 16.08 -7.04 -10.37
N GLY A 261 16.96 -7.95 -10.84
CA GLY A 261 18.02 -8.55 -10.03
C GLY A 261 17.52 -9.55 -8.99
N LEU A 262 16.34 -10.13 -9.23
CA LEU A 262 15.70 -11.11 -8.36
C LEU A 262 15.72 -12.45 -9.09
N ARG A 263 16.03 -13.50 -8.34
CA ARG A 263 15.94 -14.88 -8.81
C ARG A 263 14.49 -15.36 -8.71
#